data_AF-A0A640V1X6-F1
#
_entry.id   AF-A0A640V1X6-F1
#
_cell.length_a   1.000
_cell.length_b   1.000
_cell.length_c   1.000
_cell.angle_alpha   90.00
_cell.angle_beta   90.00
_cell.angle_gamma   90.00
#
_symmetry.space_group_name_H-M   'P 1'
#
loop_
_entity.id
_entity.type
_entity.pdbx_description
1 polymer ?
#
loop_
_entity_poly.entity_id
_entity_poly.type
_entity_poly.pdbx_seq_one_letter_code
_entity_poly.pdbx_strand_id
1 'polypeptide(L)'
;MSTYRSLLAFSWAMAALAIVTAVGLIVDDRTLVGAPIWSKPLKFAVSFAVYGLTLAWMLSRHTPPSRVGRWAAHTVVAAGLIEMAIITGQALRGRRSHFNVETPLDQALFATMGLTVAVLWLATLVIAVLLFRARPGDRAATWAIRLGLLLALAGMLLGGLMLLPTPDQQAAGALRTTLGAHGVGLPDGGPAMPLTGWNTTGGDLRIPHFVGMHALQALPLFLYAIETLSTRYALLRNERIRLRLVLVAAGSLTALLALLTWRALDGQPLPHPDEPGLPTLFNLAFTLAAPFWALLILAPGWRWTDRIAASPLPMVPVLAVYLALAVPVFPQLWAAVSRPDLAGFQELLRLGGGAGAIWAQVIAWDLFLGQWMYREARKLRIHPLVMGPLLALTVLLSPIGVLLFLPLRAAARRRIHRPDPTPRPHPAPVAAGQPA
;
A
#
# COMPACT_ATOMS: atom_id res chain seq x y z
N MET A 1 -16.15 22.65 -5.76
CA MET A 1 -16.29 22.39 -4.30
C MET A 1 -17.40 23.22 -3.63
N SER A 2 -17.75 24.41 -4.14
CA SER A 2 -18.78 25.31 -3.58
C SER A 2 -20.19 24.71 -3.41
N THR A 3 -20.48 23.58 -4.07
CA THR A 3 -21.75 22.84 -3.92
C THR A 3 -21.84 22.04 -2.61
N TYR A 4 -20.72 21.72 -1.96
CA TYR A 4 -20.65 20.91 -0.74
C TYR A 4 -20.16 21.74 0.45
N ARG A 5 -20.80 22.89 0.68
CA ARG A 5 -20.42 23.87 1.71
C ARG A 5 -20.44 23.29 3.13
N SER A 6 -21.34 22.34 3.41
CA SER A 6 -21.44 21.70 4.73
C SER A 6 -20.16 20.94 5.10
N LEU A 7 -19.60 20.17 4.16
CA LEU A 7 -18.32 19.49 4.38
C LEU A 7 -17.16 20.46 4.56
N LEU A 8 -17.13 21.56 3.79
CA LEU A 8 -16.10 22.59 3.95
C LEU A 8 -16.19 23.29 5.30
N ALA A 9 -17.40 23.69 5.71
CA ALA A 9 -17.64 24.32 7.01
C ALA A 9 -17.28 23.36 8.17
N PHE A 10 -17.66 22.09 8.05
CA PHE A 10 -17.25 21.05 8.99
C PHE A 10 -15.73 20.92 9.05
N SER A 11 -15.05 20.83 7.91
CA SER A 11 -13.58 20.74 7.88
C SER A 11 -12.89 21.94 8.55
N TRP A 12 -13.39 23.15 8.34
CA TRP A 12 -12.86 24.34 9.00
C TRP A 12 -13.14 24.36 10.51
N ALA A 13 -14.33 23.94 10.92
CA ALA A 13 -14.66 23.78 12.33
C ALA A 13 -13.75 22.75 13.02
N MET A 14 -13.47 21.63 12.35
CA MET A 14 -12.54 20.61 12.82
C MET A 14 -11.09 21.11 12.86
N ALA A 15 -10.66 21.91 11.90
CA ALA A 15 -9.35 22.56 11.93
C ALA A 15 -9.22 23.55 13.10
N ALA A 16 -10.27 24.34 13.38
CA ALA A 16 -10.30 25.22 14.55
C ALA A 16 -10.26 24.41 15.86
N LEU A 17 -11.02 23.32 15.95
CA LEU A 17 -10.99 22.41 17.10
C LEU A 17 -9.61 21.74 17.27
N ALA A 18 -8.91 21.42 16.17
CA ALA A 18 -7.55 20.91 16.24
C ALA A 18 -6.60 21.93 16.88
N ILE A 19 -6.74 23.23 16.59
CA ILE A 19 -5.96 24.27 17.27
C ILE A 19 -6.28 24.31 18.76
N VAL A 20 -7.57 24.30 19.12
CA VAL A 20 -8.01 24.32 20.54
C VAL A 20 -7.47 23.11 21.31
N THR A 21 -7.57 21.91 20.73
CA THR A 21 -7.08 20.67 21.36
C THR A 21 -5.56 20.59 21.39
N ALA A 22 -4.85 21.21 20.43
CA ALA A 22 -3.40 21.38 20.49
C ALA A 22 -2.96 22.32 21.61
N VAL A 23 -3.69 23.43 21.84
CA VAL A 23 -3.46 24.27 23.03
C VAL A 23 -3.73 23.46 24.31
N GLY A 24 -4.79 22.66 24.33
CA GLY A 24 -5.09 21.74 25.43
C GLY A 24 -3.93 20.80 25.77
N LEU A 25 -3.17 20.29 24.78
CA LEU A 25 -1.97 19.48 25.03
C LEU A 25 -0.84 20.23 25.76
N ILE A 26 -0.83 21.56 25.71
CA ILE A 26 0.20 22.39 26.32
C ILE A 26 -0.21 22.84 27.72
N VAL A 27 -1.50 23.10 27.94
CA VAL A 27 -2.00 23.75 29.17
C VAL A 27 -2.72 22.82 30.15
N ASP A 28 -3.00 21.57 29.76
CA ASP A 28 -3.70 20.59 30.58
C ASP A 28 -2.89 19.29 30.68
N ASP A 29 -2.28 19.10 31.84
CA ASP A 29 -1.38 17.97 32.14
C ASP A 29 -2.11 16.65 32.42
N ARG A 30 -3.45 16.64 32.39
CA ARG A 30 -4.22 15.43 32.64
C ARG A 30 -3.89 14.36 31.59
N THR A 31 -3.74 13.13 32.07
CA THR A 31 -3.56 11.96 31.23
C THR A 31 -4.73 11.00 31.36
N LEU A 32 -4.99 10.24 30.29
CA LEU A 32 -6.01 9.22 30.22
C LEU A 32 -5.42 7.99 29.51
N VAL A 33 -5.27 6.89 30.25
CA VAL A 33 -4.65 5.63 29.74
C VAL A 33 -3.21 5.86 29.23
N GLY A 34 -2.40 6.59 30.01
CA GLY A 34 -0.98 6.81 29.69
C GLY A 34 -0.70 7.82 28.57
N ALA A 35 -1.73 8.51 28.06
CA ALA A 35 -1.57 9.56 27.05
C ALA A 35 -2.21 10.88 27.49
N PRO A 36 -1.72 12.05 27.05
CA PRO A 36 -2.35 13.34 27.31
C PRO A 36 -3.82 13.34 26.86
N ILE A 37 -4.71 13.90 27.68
CA ILE A 37 -6.15 13.74 27.50
C ILE A 37 -6.68 14.36 26.20
N TRP A 38 -6.03 15.43 25.72
CA TRP A 38 -6.37 16.12 24.48
C TRP A 38 -5.81 15.45 23.21
N SER A 39 -4.97 14.43 23.35
CA SER A 39 -4.32 13.76 22.21
C SER A 39 -5.33 13.09 21.28
N LYS A 40 -6.38 12.47 21.82
CA LYS A 40 -7.43 11.82 21.04
C LYS A 40 -8.33 12.85 20.35
N PRO A 41 -8.90 13.87 21.03
CA PRO A 41 -9.60 14.97 20.38
C PRO A 41 -8.81 15.59 19.22
N LEU A 42 -7.51 15.87 19.41
CA LEU A 42 -6.66 16.44 18.37
C LEU A 42 -6.58 15.56 17.12
N LYS A 43 -6.25 14.27 17.29
CA LYS A 43 -6.13 13.33 16.16
C LYS A 43 -7.43 13.20 15.37
N PHE A 44 -8.56 13.10 16.06
CA PHE A 44 -9.86 13.01 15.41
C PHE A 44 -10.25 14.31 14.72
N ALA A 45 -9.98 15.48 15.33
CA ALA A 45 -10.22 16.77 14.70
C ALA A 45 -9.40 16.94 13.41
N VAL A 46 -8.09 16.65 13.44
CA VAL A 46 -7.23 16.67 12.25
C VAL A 46 -7.73 15.70 11.18
N SER A 47 -8.07 14.46 11.57
CA SER A 47 -8.56 13.44 10.64
C SER A 47 -9.88 13.85 9.97
N PHE A 48 -10.87 14.32 10.75
CA PHE A 48 -12.15 14.78 10.22
C PHE A 48 -12.00 16.03 9.33
N ALA A 49 -11.08 16.93 9.66
CA ALA A 49 -10.79 18.10 8.81
C ALA A 49 -10.33 17.66 7.41
N VAL A 50 -9.32 16.78 7.35
CA VAL A 50 -8.76 16.26 6.11
C VAL A 50 -9.78 15.39 5.37
N TYR A 51 -10.50 14.53 6.08
CA TYR A 51 -11.52 13.64 5.52
C TYR A 51 -12.67 14.42 4.89
N GLY A 52 -13.24 15.41 5.58
CA GLY A 52 -14.30 16.27 5.05
C GLY A 52 -13.88 17.03 3.78
N LEU A 53 -12.65 17.55 3.76
CA LEU A 53 -12.10 18.27 2.62
C LEU A 53 -11.91 17.33 1.41
N THR A 54 -11.41 16.12 1.69
CA THR A 54 -11.22 15.08 0.68
C THR A 54 -12.54 14.68 0.05
N LEU A 55 -13.57 14.43 0.85
CA LEU A 55 -14.90 14.10 0.34
C LEU A 55 -15.54 15.25 -0.43
N ALA A 56 -15.42 16.49 0.05
CA ALA A 56 -15.93 17.67 -0.65
C ALA A 56 -15.28 17.83 -2.04
N TRP A 57 -13.97 17.59 -2.11
CA TRP A 57 -13.22 17.59 -3.36
C TRP A 57 -13.69 16.48 -4.29
N MET A 58 -13.73 15.22 -3.82
CA MET A 58 -14.14 14.06 -4.62
C MET A 58 -15.57 14.20 -5.16
N LEU A 59 -16.52 14.56 -4.30
CA LEU A 59 -17.92 14.76 -4.69
C LEU A 59 -18.08 15.89 -5.70
N SER A 60 -17.24 16.93 -5.62
CA SER A 60 -17.27 18.01 -6.61
C SER A 60 -16.81 17.60 -8.01
N ARG A 61 -16.19 16.42 -8.17
CA ARG A 61 -15.86 15.83 -9.46
C ARG A 61 -17.05 15.09 -10.11
N HIS A 62 -18.14 14.85 -9.38
CA HIS A 62 -19.34 14.22 -9.91
C HIS A 62 -20.25 15.27 -10.58
N THR A 63 -20.34 15.22 -11.91
CA THR A 63 -21.14 16.19 -12.69
C THR A 63 -22.26 15.48 -13.46
N PRO A 64 -23.53 15.92 -13.34
CA PRO A 64 -24.01 17.01 -12.48
C PRO A 64 -24.03 16.62 -10.99
N PRO A 65 -24.15 17.59 -10.06
CA PRO A 65 -24.15 17.33 -8.62
C PRO A 65 -25.32 16.44 -8.20
N SER A 66 -25.02 15.32 -7.53
CA SER A 66 -26.03 14.36 -7.07
C SER A 66 -26.75 14.83 -5.80
N ARG A 67 -28.09 14.72 -5.76
CA ARG A 67 -28.89 14.88 -4.53
C ARG A 67 -28.47 13.88 -3.45
N VAL A 68 -28.27 12.62 -3.85
CA VAL A 68 -27.78 11.55 -2.96
C VAL A 68 -26.41 11.91 -2.40
N GLY A 69 -25.51 12.44 -3.23
CA GLY A 69 -24.20 12.90 -2.77
C GLY A 69 -24.27 14.04 -1.75
N ARG A 70 -25.24 14.95 -1.87
CA ARG A 70 -25.47 16.02 -0.87
C ARG A 70 -25.98 15.45 0.45
N TRP A 71 -26.96 14.55 0.40
CA TRP A 71 -27.45 13.90 1.62
C TRP A 71 -26.36 13.08 2.31
N ALA A 72 -25.58 12.30 1.57
CA ALA A 72 -24.43 11.58 2.13
C ALA A 72 -23.41 12.53 2.78
N ALA A 73 -23.13 13.69 2.16
CA ALA A 73 -22.29 14.72 2.76
C ALA A 73 -22.87 15.28 4.07
N HIS A 74 -24.17 15.58 4.13
CA HIS A 74 -24.84 16.03 5.36
C HIS A 74 -24.81 14.95 6.44
N THR A 75 -25.02 13.69 6.08
CA THR A 75 -24.92 12.55 6.99
C THR A 75 -23.52 12.42 7.59
N VAL A 76 -22.47 12.58 6.78
CA VAL A 76 -21.09 12.58 7.27
C VAL A 76 -20.86 13.70 8.27
N VAL A 77 -21.32 14.92 7.96
CA VAL A 77 -21.17 16.07 8.86
C VAL A 77 -21.91 15.86 10.17
N ALA A 78 -23.16 15.42 10.12
CA ALA A 78 -23.97 15.19 11.33
C ALA A 78 -23.35 14.11 12.22
N ALA A 79 -22.98 12.97 11.65
CA ALA A 79 -22.34 11.89 12.40
C ALA A 79 -20.96 12.32 12.97
N GLY A 80 -20.14 13.02 12.18
CA GLY A 80 -18.84 13.53 12.63
C GLY A 80 -18.94 14.57 13.76
N LEU A 81 -19.98 15.42 13.75
CA LEU A 81 -20.24 16.35 14.85
C LEU A 81 -20.64 15.64 16.14
N ILE A 82 -21.48 14.60 16.05
CA ILE A 82 -21.85 13.77 17.20
C ILE A 82 -20.60 13.08 17.77
N GLU A 83 -19.80 12.45 16.91
CA GLU A 83 -18.53 11.82 17.30
C GLU A 83 -17.63 12.81 18.06
N MET A 84 -17.41 14.00 17.51
CA MET A 84 -16.52 14.98 18.14
C MET A 84 -17.09 15.57 19.43
N ALA A 85 -18.41 15.73 19.53
CA ALA A 85 -19.05 16.14 20.77
C ALA A 85 -18.82 15.11 21.88
N ILE A 86 -18.99 13.82 21.57
CA ILE A 86 -18.78 12.73 22.54
C ILE A 86 -17.29 12.58 22.89
N ILE A 87 -16.39 12.59 21.90
CA ILE A 87 -14.95 12.46 22.12
C ILE A 87 -14.42 13.59 23.00
N THR A 88 -14.78 14.84 22.68
CA THR A 88 -14.31 16.01 23.42
C THR A 88 -14.98 16.09 24.79
N GLY A 89 -16.28 15.80 24.89
CA GLY A 89 -17.00 15.75 26.16
C GLY A 89 -16.45 14.70 27.11
N GLN A 90 -16.13 13.50 26.62
CA GLN A 90 -15.53 12.45 27.44
C GLN A 90 -14.09 12.79 27.87
N ALA A 91 -13.31 13.43 27.00
CA ALA A 91 -12.01 13.97 27.39
C ALA A 91 -12.14 15.01 28.53
N LEU A 92 -13.10 15.94 28.45
CA LEU A 92 -13.35 16.89 29.53
C LEU A 92 -13.72 16.19 30.86
N ARG A 93 -14.54 15.13 30.78
CA ARG A 93 -14.96 14.30 31.92
C ARG A 93 -13.84 13.41 32.50
N GLY A 94 -12.65 13.36 31.90
CA GLY A 94 -11.61 12.44 32.37
C GLY A 94 -11.88 10.96 32.02
N ARG A 95 -12.77 10.68 31.06
CA ARG A 95 -13.24 9.31 30.75
C ARG A 95 -12.94 8.90 29.32
N ARG A 96 -12.85 7.59 29.10
CA ARG A 96 -12.71 6.99 27.77
C ARG A 96 -14.00 7.20 26.96
N SER A 97 -13.87 7.58 25.69
CA SER A 97 -15.00 7.66 24.75
C SER A 97 -15.33 6.32 24.08
N HIS A 98 -14.30 5.58 23.66
CA HIS A 98 -14.45 4.25 23.06
C HIS A 98 -14.16 3.18 24.11
N PHE A 99 -14.82 2.03 23.97
CA PHE A 99 -14.69 0.84 24.82
C PHE A 99 -15.22 1.01 26.25
N ASN A 100 -15.72 2.18 26.63
CA ASN A 100 -16.14 2.47 28.00
C ASN A 100 -17.58 2.02 28.24
N VAL A 101 -17.76 1.06 29.15
CA VAL A 101 -19.07 0.58 29.59
C VAL A 101 -19.23 0.63 31.11
N GLU A 102 -18.42 1.45 31.78
CA GLU A 102 -18.35 1.53 33.24
C GLU A 102 -19.64 2.07 33.88
N THR A 103 -20.34 2.98 33.20
CA THR A 103 -21.61 3.55 33.68
C THR A 103 -22.67 3.49 32.58
N PRO A 104 -23.98 3.55 32.90
CA PRO A 104 -25.04 3.59 31.90
C PRO A 104 -24.89 4.73 30.89
N LEU A 105 -24.42 5.90 31.34
CA LEU A 105 -24.13 7.02 30.46
C LEU A 105 -22.96 6.72 29.52
N ASP A 106 -21.86 6.17 30.04
CA ASP A 106 -20.70 5.87 29.21
C ASP A 106 -21.00 4.79 28.17
N GLN A 107 -21.78 3.77 28.56
CA GLN A 107 -22.27 2.74 27.64
C GLN A 107 -23.17 3.34 26.56
N ALA A 108 -24.10 4.23 26.91
CA ALA A 108 -24.98 4.90 25.94
C ALA A 108 -24.19 5.77 24.96
N LEU A 109 -23.20 6.52 25.46
CA LEU A 109 -22.29 7.31 24.62
C LEU A 109 -21.49 6.41 23.68
N PHE A 110 -20.88 5.33 24.19
CA PHE A 110 -20.11 4.40 23.37
C PHE A 110 -20.97 3.69 22.32
N ALA A 111 -22.19 3.27 22.66
CA ALA A 111 -23.14 2.68 21.72
C ALA A 111 -23.55 3.68 20.62
N THR A 112 -23.77 4.94 20.99
CA THR A 112 -24.06 6.03 20.04
C THR A 112 -22.91 6.19 19.05
N MET A 113 -21.66 6.18 19.52
CA MET A 113 -20.47 6.21 18.66
C MET A 113 -20.42 5.03 17.69
N GLY A 114 -20.69 3.81 18.18
CA GLY A 114 -20.77 2.62 17.32
C GLY A 114 -21.77 2.80 16.16
N LEU A 115 -22.94 3.38 16.44
CA LEU A 115 -23.94 3.70 15.42
C LEU A 115 -23.45 4.80 14.45
N THR A 116 -22.87 5.89 14.95
CA THR A 116 -22.40 6.99 14.09
C THR A 116 -21.21 6.58 13.22
N VAL A 117 -20.31 5.72 13.68
CA VAL A 117 -19.26 5.12 12.85
C VAL A 117 -19.85 4.26 11.73
N ALA A 118 -20.86 3.44 12.02
CA ALA A 118 -21.54 2.64 10.99
C ALA A 118 -22.24 3.54 9.94
N VAL A 119 -22.87 4.63 10.39
CA VAL A 119 -23.48 5.64 9.52
C VAL A 119 -22.43 6.36 8.65
N LEU A 120 -21.27 6.73 9.22
CA LEU A 120 -20.15 7.32 8.48
C LEU A 120 -19.65 6.37 7.39
N TRP A 121 -19.48 5.09 7.74
CA TRP A 121 -19.07 4.07 6.78
C TRP A 121 -20.07 3.93 5.63
N LEU A 122 -21.37 3.83 5.94
CA LEU A 122 -22.42 3.71 4.93
C LEU A 122 -22.49 4.95 4.04
N ALA A 123 -22.40 6.15 4.61
CA ALA A 123 -22.38 7.39 3.83
C ALA A 123 -21.15 7.45 2.90
N THR A 124 -19.98 6.99 3.36
CA THR A 124 -18.78 6.85 2.51
C THR A 124 -19.01 5.83 1.40
N LEU A 125 -19.65 4.69 1.70
CA LEU A 125 -19.98 3.68 0.70
C LEU A 125 -20.91 4.25 -0.38
N VAL A 126 -21.93 5.01 0.01
CA VAL A 126 -22.80 5.71 -0.95
C VAL A 126 -22.00 6.66 -1.84
N ILE A 127 -21.08 7.45 -1.26
CA ILE A 127 -20.18 8.33 -2.03
C ILE A 127 -19.30 7.51 -2.99
N ALA A 128 -18.76 6.39 -2.53
CA ALA A 128 -17.97 5.49 -3.36
C ALA A 128 -18.80 4.96 -4.54
N VAL A 129 -19.99 4.43 -4.28
CA VAL A 129 -20.90 3.92 -5.34
C VAL A 129 -21.22 5.00 -6.37
N LEU A 130 -21.47 6.24 -5.95
CA LEU A 130 -21.69 7.37 -6.86
C LEU A 130 -20.45 7.64 -7.73
N LEU A 131 -19.25 7.64 -7.14
CA LEU A 131 -18.00 7.90 -7.87
C LEU A 131 -17.53 6.72 -8.74
N PHE A 132 -18.00 5.50 -8.44
CA PHE A 132 -17.87 4.34 -9.31
C PHE A 132 -18.78 4.41 -10.54
N ARG A 133 -19.92 5.09 -10.44
CA ARG A 133 -20.82 5.34 -11.56
C ARG A 133 -20.43 6.59 -12.37
N ALA A 134 -19.73 7.53 -11.74
CA ALA A 134 -19.23 8.72 -12.40
C ALA A 134 -17.87 8.52 -13.11
N ARG A 135 -17.51 9.50 -13.94
CA ARG A 135 -16.18 9.65 -14.55
C ARG A 135 -15.54 10.96 -14.03
N PRO A 136 -14.96 10.95 -12.81
CA PRO A 136 -14.50 12.17 -12.12
C PRO A 136 -13.25 12.83 -12.72
N GLY A 137 -12.71 12.29 -13.81
CA GLY A 137 -11.56 12.79 -14.54
C GLY A 137 -11.13 11.79 -15.63
N ASP A 138 -9.85 11.86 -16.02
CA ASP A 138 -9.23 10.84 -16.86
C ASP A 138 -9.20 9.46 -16.16
N ARG A 139 -8.72 8.42 -16.84
CA ARG A 139 -8.73 7.05 -16.29
C ARG A 139 -7.83 6.95 -15.07
N ALA A 140 -6.70 7.65 -15.04
CA ALA A 140 -5.79 7.62 -13.89
C ALA A 140 -6.46 8.24 -12.66
N ALA A 141 -7.08 9.42 -12.80
CA ALA A 141 -7.81 10.09 -11.73
C ALA A 141 -9.01 9.28 -11.25
N THR A 142 -9.76 8.70 -12.20
CA THR A 142 -10.91 7.86 -11.89
C THR A 142 -10.51 6.66 -11.03
N TRP A 143 -9.44 5.95 -11.38
CA TRP A 143 -9.00 4.79 -10.62
C TRP A 143 -8.29 5.16 -9.31
N ALA A 144 -7.57 6.28 -9.26
CA ALA A 144 -6.98 6.77 -8.00
C ALA A 144 -8.05 7.06 -6.94
N ILE A 145 -9.13 7.75 -7.34
CA ILE A 145 -10.27 8.03 -6.45
C ILE A 145 -10.96 6.73 -6.04
N ARG A 146 -11.28 5.85 -7.00
CA ARG A 146 -12.02 4.61 -6.75
C ARG A 146 -11.26 3.65 -5.84
N LEU A 147 -9.97 3.41 -6.10
CA LEU A 147 -9.15 2.52 -5.28
C LEU A 147 -8.85 3.13 -3.92
N GLY A 148 -8.65 4.45 -3.84
CA GLY A 148 -8.53 5.16 -2.56
C GLY A 148 -9.77 4.98 -1.68
N LEU A 149 -10.96 5.13 -2.26
CA LEU A 149 -12.24 4.89 -1.56
C LEU A 149 -12.42 3.44 -1.12
N LEU A 150 -12.09 2.47 -1.98
CA LEU A 150 -12.19 1.05 -1.62
C LEU A 150 -11.26 0.67 -0.47
N LEU A 151 -10.00 1.10 -0.53
CA LEU A 151 -9.03 0.85 0.54
C LEU A 151 -9.40 1.58 1.83
N ALA A 152 -9.97 2.78 1.73
CA ALA A 152 -10.49 3.50 2.90
C ALA A 152 -11.67 2.78 3.55
N LEU A 153 -12.62 2.27 2.76
CA LEU A 153 -13.73 1.45 3.26
C LEU A 153 -13.24 0.17 3.94
N ALA A 154 -12.24 -0.50 3.35
CA ALA A 154 -11.61 -1.66 3.95
C ALA A 154 -10.91 -1.31 5.27
N GLY A 155 -10.12 -0.23 5.29
CA GLY A 155 -9.45 0.29 6.49
C GLY A 155 -10.43 0.65 7.60
N MET A 156 -11.55 1.31 7.28
CA MET A 156 -12.59 1.63 8.25
C MET A 156 -13.23 0.37 8.85
N LEU A 157 -13.47 -0.69 8.06
CA LEU A 157 -14.01 -1.96 8.58
C LEU A 157 -13.07 -2.63 9.58
N LEU A 158 -11.74 -2.46 9.44
CA LEU A 158 -10.78 -2.98 10.42
C LEU A 158 -10.95 -2.37 11.81
N GLY A 159 -11.55 -1.18 11.93
CA GLY A 159 -11.91 -0.60 13.23
C GLY A 159 -12.93 -1.45 13.99
N GLY A 160 -13.78 -2.21 13.28
CA GLY A 160 -14.71 -3.15 13.90
C GLY A 160 -14.02 -4.30 14.64
N LEU A 161 -12.81 -4.69 14.23
CA LEU A 161 -12.03 -5.71 14.92
C LEU A 161 -11.62 -5.28 16.33
N MET A 162 -11.48 -3.96 16.57
CA MET A 162 -11.15 -3.43 17.89
C MET A 162 -12.31 -3.50 18.90
N LEU A 163 -13.54 -3.72 18.41
CA LEU A 163 -14.73 -3.85 19.26
C LEU A 163 -14.89 -5.28 19.81
N LEU A 164 -14.15 -6.24 19.25
CA LEU A 164 -14.17 -7.62 19.73
C LEU A 164 -13.46 -7.68 21.09
N PRO A 165 -14.10 -8.25 22.12
CA PRO A 165 -13.44 -8.41 23.41
C PRO A 165 -12.25 -9.35 23.30
N THR A 166 -11.14 -9.01 23.96
CA THR A 166 -9.94 -9.85 23.98
C THR A 166 -10.15 -11.08 24.87
N PRO A 167 -9.39 -12.18 24.66
CA PRO A 167 -9.45 -13.35 25.55
C PRO A 167 -9.24 -12.99 27.03
N ASP A 168 -8.29 -12.08 27.30
CA ASP A 168 -8.00 -11.61 28.65
C ASP A 168 -9.18 -10.83 29.26
N GLN A 169 -9.87 -10.01 28.47
CA GLN A 169 -11.05 -9.28 28.95
C GLN A 169 -12.20 -10.24 29.32
N GLN A 170 -12.36 -11.31 28.55
CA GLN A 170 -13.36 -12.35 28.80
C GLN A 170 -13.01 -13.16 30.05
N ALA A 171 -11.74 -13.53 30.23
CA ALA A 171 -11.26 -14.29 31.38
C ALA A 171 -11.26 -13.47 32.68
N ALA A 172 -10.88 -12.20 32.62
CA ALA A 172 -10.73 -11.33 33.79
C ALA A 172 -12.04 -10.67 34.25
N GLY A 173 -13.17 -10.93 33.60
CA GLY A 173 -14.45 -10.25 33.90
C GLY A 173 -14.44 -8.74 33.60
N ALA A 174 -13.45 -8.25 32.84
CA ALA A 174 -13.26 -6.84 32.52
C ALA A 174 -14.34 -6.29 31.56
N LEU A 175 -15.17 -7.16 30.97
CA LEU A 175 -16.32 -6.80 30.14
C LEU A 175 -17.34 -5.92 30.86
N ARG A 176 -17.29 -5.84 32.19
CA ARG A 176 -18.14 -4.96 33.00
C ARG A 176 -17.77 -3.48 32.89
N THR A 177 -16.55 -3.15 32.46
CA THR A 177 -16.09 -1.75 32.38
C THR A 177 -15.44 -1.42 31.04
N THR A 178 -14.82 -2.39 30.37
CA THR A 178 -14.17 -2.20 29.07
C THR A 178 -14.58 -3.28 28.06
N LEU A 179 -15.00 -2.88 26.86
CA LEU A 179 -15.40 -3.77 25.78
C LEU A 179 -14.61 -3.47 24.50
N GLY A 180 -13.61 -4.29 24.19
CA GLY A 180 -12.70 -4.10 23.06
C GLY A 180 -11.35 -3.49 23.45
N ALA A 181 -10.41 -3.46 22.51
CA ALA A 181 -9.05 -2.96 22.69
C ALA A 181 -8.42 -2.55 21.36
N HIS A 182 -7.38 -1.71 21.42
CA HIS A 182 -6.57 -1.41 20.23
C HIS A 182 -5.48 -2.48 20.02
N GLY A 183 -4.89 -2.94 21.13
CA GLY A 183 -3.84 -3.95 21.15
C GLY A 183 -4.36 -5.37 20.94
N VAL A 184 -3.50 -6.22 20.36
CA VAL A 184 -3.73 -7.66 20.18
C VAL A 184 -2.59 -8.41 20.85
N GLY A 185 -2.92 -9.34 21.76
CA GLY A 185 -1.94 -10.10 22.53
C GLY A 185 -1.37 -9.36 23.74
N LEU A 186 -1.87 -8.15 24.07
CA LEU A 186 -1.53 -7.44 25.29
C LEU A 186 -2.58 -6.38 25.71
N PRO A 187 -2.56 -5.93 26.97
CA PRO A 187 -3.45 -4.88 27.46
C PRO A 187 -3.17 -3.50 26.84
N ASP A 188 -4.23 -2.71 26.67
CA ASP A 188 -4.14 -1.29 26.29
C ASP A 188 -3.50 -0.45 27.42
N GLY A 189 -2.68 0.53 27.04
CA GLY A 189 -1.99 1.43 27.98
C GLY A 189 -0.53 1.07 28.30
N GLY A 190 0.01 0.04 27.63
CA GLY A 190 1.44 -0.29 27.67
C GLY A 190 2.32 0.68 26.86
N PRO A 191 3.62 0.37 26.68
CA PRO A 191 4.56 1.17 25.90
C PRO A 191 4.03 1.47 24.50
N ALA A 192 4.16 2.74 24.10
CA ALA A 192 3.57 3.24 22.88
C ALA A 192 4.43 4.30 22.19
N MET A 193 4.30 4.40 20.86
CA MET A 193 4.99 5.39 20.06
C MET A 193 4.60 6.82 20.46
N PRO A 194 5.56 7.75 20.52
CA PRO A 194 5.27 9.16 20.65
C PRO A 194 4.30 9.61 19.56
N LEU A 195 3.38 10.52 19.91
CA LEU A 195 2.35 11.08 19.03
C LEU A 195 1.26 10.10 18.61
N THR A 196 1.55 8.99 17.91
CA THR A 196 0.52 8.08 17.41
C THR A 196 -0.13 7.27 18.53
N GLY A 197 0.65 6.95 19.57
CA GLY A 197 0.23 6.11 20.68
C GLY A 197 0.09 4.64 20.28
N TRP A 198 0.64 4.23 19.15
CA TRP A 198 0.63 2.83 18.69
C TRP A 198 1.51 1.96 19.56
N ASN A 199 1.07 0.73 19.82
CA ASN A 199 1.78 -0.21 20.66
C ASN A 199 3.17 -0.54 20.09
N THR A 200 4.18 -0.53 20.95
CA THR A 200 5.57 -0.85 20.56
C THR A 200 6.01 -2.26 20.92
N THR A 201 5.21 -3.00 21.69
CA THR A 201 5.58 -4.33 22.21
C THR A 201 4.73 -5.46 21.66
N GLY A 202 3.58 -5.17 21.05
CA GLY A 202 2.81 -6.16 20.29
C GLY A 202 1.85 -5.55 19.28
N GLY A 203 0.91 -6.36 18.81
CA GLY A 203 0.02 -6.03 17.70
C GLY A 203 -0.89 -4.85 18.00
N ASP A 204 -1.11 -3.98 17.01
CA ASP A 204 -2.00 -2.83 17.13
C ASP A 204 -2.82 -2.61 15.87
N LEU A 205 -4.14 -2.81 15.98
CA LEU A 205 -5.07 -2.70 14.85
C LEU A 205 -5.21 -1.27 14.35
N ARG A 206 -4.77 -0.25 15.11
CA ARG A 206 -4.85 1.16 14.68
C ARG A 206 -3.95 1.42 13.48
N ILE A 207 -2.88 0.66 13.33
CA ILE A 207 -1.92 0.85 12.24
C ILE A 207 -2.54 0.49 10.88
N PRO A 208 -3.03 -0.75 10.64
CA PRO A 208 -3.67 -1.08 9.38
C PRO A 208 -4.96 -0.28 9.17
N HIS A 209 -5.72 0.01 10.23
CA HIS A 209 -6.88 0.90 10.17
C HIS A 209 -6.49 2.30 9.64
N PHE A 210 -5.46 2.93 10.20
CA PHE A 210 -4.92 4.21 9.76
C PHE A 210 -4.47 4.17 8.30
N VAL A 211 -3.63 3.19 7.93
CA VAL A 211 -3.10 3.06 6.56
C VAL A 211 -4.23 2.88 5.56
N GLY A 212 -5.22 2.03 5.86
CA GLY A 212 -6.37 1.80 5.00
C GLY A 212 -7.20 3.06 4.83
N MET A 213 -7.61 3.72 5.92
CA MET A 213 -8.38 4.97 5.86
C MET A 213 -7.67 6.07 5.06
N HIS A 214 -6.35 6.23 5.26
CA HIS A 214 -5.58 7.28 4.60
C HIS A 214 -5.23 6.99 3.13
N ALA A 215 -5.50 5.77 2.64
CA ALA A 215 -5.47 5.51 1.21
C ALA A 215 -6.43 6.41 0.43
N LEU A 216 -7.49 6.92 1.09
CA LEU A 216 -8.42 7.92 0.53
C LEU A 216 -7.70 9.18 0.05
N GLN A 217 -6.68 9.64 0.79
CA GLN A 217 -5.88 10.81 0.42
C GLN A 217 -4.62 10.41 -0.36
N ALA A 218 -3.95 9.33 0.05
CA ALA A 218 -2.64 8.96 -0.47
C ALA A 218 -2.66 8.73 -1.99
N LEU A 219 -3.66 8.01 -2.52
CA LEU A 219 -3.72 7.72 -3.96
C LEU A 219 -4.03 8.96 -4.83
N PRO A 220 -5.02 9.80 -4.50
CA PRO A 220 -5.21 11.07 -5.19
C PRO A 220 -4.01 12.01 -5.13
N LEU A 221 -3.36 12.14 -3.97
CA LEU A 221 -2.16 12.98 -3.81
C LEU A 221 -0.98 12.43 -4.60
N PHE A 222 -0.80 11.11 -4.61
CA PHE A 222 0.21 10.46 -5.44
C PHE A 222 0.00 10.74 -6.94
N LEU A 223 -1.25 10.67 -7.42
CA LEU A 223 -1.55 11.05 -8.79
C LEU A 223 -1.29 12.53 -9.04
N TYR A 224 -1.69 13.42 -8.14
CA TYR A 224 -1.44 14.86 -8.26
C TYR A 224 0.07 15.16 -8.36
N ALA A 225 0.90 14.45 -7.59
CA ALA A 225 2.35 14.52 -7.71
C ALA A 225 2.80 14.08 -9.12
N ILE A 226 2.33 12.93 -9.62
CA ILE A 226 2.65 12.46 -10.99
C ILE A 226 2.23 13.49 -12.05
N GLU A 227 1.06 14.10 -11.92
CA GLU A 227 0.56 15.13 -12.82
C GLU A 227 1.45 16.37 -12.80
N THR A 228 1.88 16.80 -11.62
CA THR A 228 2.83 17.90 -11.47
C THR A 228 4.17 17.57 -12.14
N LEU A 229 4.69 16.36 -11.95
CA LEU A 229 5.92 15.89 -12.62
C LEU A 229 5.76 15.75 -14.14
N SER A 230 4.55 15.53 -14.66
CA SER A 230 4.30 15.42 -16.11
C SER A 230 4.55 16.71 -16.89
N THR A 231 4.57 17.85 -16.19
CA THR A 231 5.00 19.12 -16.77
C THR A 231 6.47 19.07 -17.21
N ARG A 232 7.31 18.36 -16.45
CA ARG A 232 8.76 18.22 -16.67
C ARG A 232 9.13 16.97 -17.49
N TYR A 233 8.41 15.86 -17.31
CA TYR A 233 8.75 14.58 -17.93
C TYR A 233 7.68 14.15 -18.95
N ALA A 234 8.03 14.16 -20.24
CA ALA A 234 7.12 13.83 -21.33
C ALA A 234 6.48 12.43 -21.23
N LEU A 235 7.21 11.45 -20.69
CA LEU A 235 6.69 10.09 -20.45
C LEU A 235 5.46 10.08 -19.54
N LEU A 236 5.42 10.95 -18.54
CA LEU A 236 4.32 11.01 -17.56
C LEU A 236 3.07 11.72 -18.13
N ARG A 237 3.17 12.39 -19.28
CA ARG A 237 1.98 12.93 -19.98
C ARG A 237 1.09 11.82 -20.53
N ASN A 238 1.64 10.62 -20.73
CA ASN A 238 0.88 9.47 -21.20
C ASN A 238 -0.07 8.95 -20.09
N GLU A 239 -1.37 9.09 -20.30
CA GLU A 239 -2.42 8.62 -19.39
C GLU A 239 -2.28 7.13 -19.03
N ARG A 240 -1.85 6.27 -19.96
CA ARG A 240 -1.66 4.83 -19.67
C ARG A 240 -0.53 4.59 -18.68
N ILE A 241 0.51 5.43 -18.71
CA ILE A 241 1.63 5.33 -17.75
C ILE A 241 1.14 5.79 -16.37
N ARG A 242 0.45 6.94 -16.28
CA ARG A 242 -0.13 7.43 -15.02
C ARG A 242 -1.09 6.42 -14.40
N LEU A 243 -1.97 5.81 -15.20
CA LEU A 243 -2.87 4.76 -14.74
C LEU A 243 -2.10 3.55 -14.19
N ARG A 244 -1.07 3.07 -14.88
CA ARG A 244 -0.25 1.94 -14.39
C ARG A 244 0.43 2.25 -13.07
N LEU A 245 0.97 3.47 -12.92
CA LEU A 245 1.58 3.90 -11.66
C LEU A 245 0.56 3.93 -10.52
N VAL A 246 -0.65 4.45 -10.77
CA VAL A 246 -1.75 4.42 -9.79
C VAL A 246 -2.12 2.98 -9.40
N LEU A 247 -2.24 2.06 -10.37
CA LEU A 247 -2.56 0.66 -10.10
C LEU A 247 -1.46 -0.04 -9.29
N VAL A 248 -0.18 0.25 -9.58
CA VAL A 248 0.95 -0.27 -8.81
C VAL A 248 0.92 0.28 -7.38
N ALA A 249 0.76 1.59 -7.21
CA ALA A 249 0.67 2.21 -5.89
C ALA A 249 -0.51 1.67 -5.07
N ALA A 250 -1.67 1.49 -5.70
CA ALA A 250 -2.83 0.87 -5.05
C ALA A 250 -2.55 -0.59 -4.67
N GLY A 251 -1.95 -1.38 -5.56
CA GLY A 251 -1.54 -2.76 -5.26
C GLY A 251 -0.55 -2.85 -4.09
N SER A 252 0.44 -1.95 -4.05
CA SER A 252 1.39 -1.85 -2.94
C SER A 252 0.71 -1.45 -1.62
N LEU A 253 -0.24 -0.51 -1.65
CA LEU A 253 -1.03 -0.14 -0.46
C LEU A 253 -1.92 -1.29 0.00
N THR A 254 -2.54 -2.05 -0.91
CA THR A 254 -3.31 -3.26 -0.56
C THR A 254 -2.41 -4.30 0.12
N ALA A 255 -1.23 -4.57 -0.46
CA ALA A 255 -0.29 -5.53 0.12
C ALA A 255 0.22 -5.08 1.49
N LEU A 256 0.54 -3.79 1.64
CA LEU A 256 0.92 -3.19 2.92
C LEU A 256 -0.20 -3.29 3.95
N LEU A 257 -1.45 -2.97 3.57
CA LEU A 257 -2.62 -3.08 4.44
C LEU A 257 -2.81 -4.53 4.91
N ALA A 258 -2.73 -5.51 3.99
CA ALA A 258 -2.84 -6.93 4.33
C ALA A 258 -1.72 -7.39 5.27
N LEU A 259 -0.46 -7.01 4.99
CA LEU A 259 0.69 -7.33 5.84
C LEU A 259 0.54 -6.75 7.25
N LEU A 260 0.19 -5.46 7.36
CA LEU A 260 0.00 -4.79 8.65
C LEU A 260 -1.18 -5.36 9.42
N THR A 261 -2.26 -5.75 8.73
CA THR A 261 -3.41 -6.41 9.35
C THR A 261 -3.02 -7.78 9.89
N TRP A 262 -2.34 -8.59 9.09
CA TRP A 262 -1.86 -9.90 9.51
C TRP A 262 -0.93 -9.80 10.73
N ARG A 263 0.06 -8.89 10.70
CA ARG A 263 0.95 -8.67 11.85
C ARG A 263 0.24 -8.21 13.10
N ALA A 264 -0.68 -7.26 12.97
CA ALA A 264 -1.46 -6.79 14.11
C ALA A 264 -2.27 -7.95 14.72
N LEU A 265 -2.89 -8.79 13.90
CA LEU A 265 -3.66 -9.96 14.38
C LEU A 265 -2.76 -11.06 14.98
N ASP A 266 -1.54 -11.20 14.49
CA ASP A 266 -0.53 -12.12 15.03
C ASP A 266 0.14 -11.58 16.32
N GLY A 267 -0.29 -10.42 16.82
CA GLY A 267 0.27 -9.81 18.03
C GLY A 267 1.68 -9.25 17.86
N GLN A 268 2.17 -9.06 16.63
CA GLN A 268 3.50 -8.54 16.37
C GLN A 268 3.54 -7.01 16.40
N PRO A 269 4.54 -6.39 17.06
CA PRO A 269 4.70 -4.94 17.04
C PRO A 269 5.08 -4.41 15.65
N LEU A 270 4.95 -3.09 15.48
CA LEU A 270 5.64 -2.42 14.38
C LEU A 270 7.14 -2.73 14.46
N PRO A 271 7.80 -2.92 13.31
CA PRO A 271 9.25 -3.02 13.31
C PRO A 271 9.83 -1.74 13.93
N HIS A 272 10.66 -1.89 14.96
CA HIS A 272 11.30 -0.75 15.59
C HIS A 272 12.32 -0.09 14.64
N PRO A 273 12.60 1.21 14.80
CA PRO A 273 13.73 1.83 14.12
C PRO A 273 15.08 1.24 14.59
N ASP A 274 15.17 0.89 15.88
CA ASP A 274 16.39 0.44 16.57
C ASP A 274 16.56 -1.09 16.63
N GLU A 275 15.46 -1.86 16.51
CA GLU A 275 15.52 -3.20 15.94
C GLU A 275 15.19 -3.06 14.48
N PRO A 276 16.18 -2.77 13.65
CA PRO A 276 15.90 -2.20 12.36
C PRO A 276 14.99 -3.18 11.65
N GLY A 277 13.84 -2.68 11.19
CA GLY A 277 12.80 -3.45 10.49
C GLY A 277 13.27 -4.09 9.19
N LEU A 278 14.58 -4.31 9.05
CA LEU A 278 15.25 -5.20 8.15
C LEU A 278 14.54 -6.49 7.90
N PRO A 279 14.10 -7.31 8.86
CA PRO A 279 13.35 -8.50 8.50
C PRO A 279 12.11 -8.15 7.66
N THR A 280 11.43 -7.05 7.98
CA THR A 280 10.25 -6.58 7.25
C THR A 280 10.58 -5.95 5.90
N LEU A 281 11.58 -5.06 5.82
CA LEU A 281 12.02 -4.43 4.58
C LEU A 281 12.65 -5.47 3.64
N PHE A 282 13.46 -6.37 4.19
CA PHE A 282 13.98 -7.56 3.51
C PHE A 282 12.84 -8.40 2.96
N ASN A 283 11.86 -8.82 3.78
CA ASN A 283 10.70 -9.59 3.34
C ASN A 283 9.81 -8.82 2.33
N LEU A 284 9.75 -7.49 2.46
CA LEU A 284 9.02 -6.63 1.54
C LEU A 284 9.67 -6.65 0.15
N ALA A 285 11.00 -6.67 0.04
CA ALA A 285 11.69 -6.82 -1.24
C ALA A 285 11.24 -8.10 -1.98
N PHE A 286 11.15 -9.23 -1.27
CA PHE A 286 10.65 -10.49 -1.84
C PHE A 286 9.17 -10.41 -2.22
N THR A 287 8.35 -9.85 -1.33
CA THR A 287 6.90 -9.74 -1.53
C THR A 287 6.57 -8.84 -2.72
N LEU A 288 7.37 -7.79 -2.96
CA LEU A 288 7.26 -6.92 -4.12
C LEU A 288 7.76 -7.59 -5.41
N ALA A 289 8.78 -8.45 -5.33
CA ALA A 289 9.32 -9.19 -6.47
C ALA A 289 8.45 -10.38 -6.90
N ALA A 290 7.80 -11.07 -5.95
CA ALA A 290 7.11 -12.33 -6.18
C ALA A 290 5.97 -12.25 -7.23
N PRO A 291 5.09 -11.23 -7.24
CA PRO A 291 4.05 -11.12 -8.27
C PRO A 291 4.62 -11.00 -9.69
N PHE A 292 5.76 -10.32 -9.83
CA PHE A 292 6.42 -10.19 -11.14
C PHE A 292 6.97 -11.54 -11.62
N TRP A 293 7.65 -12.28 -10.74
CA TRP A 293 8.14 -13.62 -11.08
C TRP A 293 7.01 -14.61 -11.38
N ALA A 294 5.95 -14.62 -10.57
CA ALA A 294 4.77 -15.45 -10.80
C ALA A 294 4.16 -15.17 -12.19
N LEU A 295 4.11 -13.89 -12.60
CA LEU A 295 3.64 -13.49 -13.92
C LEU A 295 4.50 -14.06 -15.06
N LEU A 296 5.83 -13.98 -14.94
CA LEU A 296 6.77 -14.49 -15.94
C LEU A 296 6.72 -16.03 -16.06
N ILE A 297 6.52 -16.73 -14.94
CA ILE A 297 6.58 -18.20 -14.87
C ILE A 297 5.22 -18.83 -15.21
N LEU A 298 4.13 -18.35 -14.58
CA LEU A 298 2.81 -18.99 -14.64
C LEU A 298 1.94 -18.45 -15.78
N ALA A 299 2.15 -17.18 -16.17
CA ALA A 299 1.38 -16.53 -17.23
C ALA A 299 2.25 -16.01 -18.40
N PRO A 300 3.21 -16.80 -18.94
CA PRO A 300 4.21 -16.30 -19.87
C PRO A 300 3.63 -15.84 -21.20
N GLY A 301 2.49 -16.38 -21.65
CA GLY A 301 1.82 -16.00 -22.90
C GLY A 301 0.83 -14.83 -22.80
N TRP A 302 0.60 -14.32 -21.60
CA TRP A 302 -0.41 -13.29 -21.38
C TRP A 302 0.08 -11.92 -21.89
N ARG A 303 -0.79 -11.21 -22.62
CA ARG A 303 -0.47 -9.90 -23.22
C ARG A 303 0.01 -8.86 -22.20
N TRP A 304 -0.39 -9.01 -20.93
CA TRP A 304 0.04 -8.11 -19.86
C TRP A 304 1.42 -8.49 -19.31
N THR A 305 1.77 -9.77 -19.27
CA THR A 305 3.14 -10.24 -18.95
C THR A 305 4.15 -9.62 -19.90
N ASP A 306 3.92 -9.72 -21.20
CA ASP A 306 4.80 -9.12 -22.22
C ASP A 306 4.94 -7.59 -22.03
N ARG A 307 3.85 -6.90 -21.66
CA ARG A 307 3.86 -5.44 -21.42
C ARG A 307 4.57 -5.03 -20.13
N ILE A 308 4.39 -5.80 -19.06
CA ILE A 308 4.99 -5.54 -17.76
C ILE A 308 6.48 -5.85 -17.84
N ALA A 309 6.85 -6.99 -18.43
CA ALA A 309 8.24 -7.35 -18.73
C ALA A 309 8.89 -6.40 -19.73
N ALA A 310 8.17 -5.59 -20.49
CA ALA A 310 8.78 -4.56 -21.33
C ALA A 310 9.18 -3.29 -20.57
N SER A 311 8.70 -3.12 -19.33
CA SER A 311 8.86 -1.90 -18.51
C SER A 311 9.91 -2.08 -17.41
N PRO A 312 10.70 -1.04 -17.05
CA PRO A 312 11.61 -1.11 -15.91
C PRO A 312 10.90 -0.93 -14.55
N LEU A 313 9.61 -0.56 -14.55
CA LEU A 313 8.85 -0.24 -13.34
C LEU A 313 8.76 -1.35 -12.28
N PRO A 314 8.75 -2.67 -12.62
CA PRO A 314 8.71 -3.73 -11.62
C PRO A 314 9.89 -3.72 -10.64
N MET A 315 11.04 -3.15 -11.02
CA MET A 315 12.21 -3.03 -10.14
C MET A 315 12.09 -1.86 -9.15
N VAL A 316 11.29 -0.82 -9.49
CA VAL A 316 11.23 0.43 -8.72
C VAL A 316 10.82 0.21 -7.26
N PRO A 317 9.81 -0.61 -6.92
CA PRO A 317 9.45 -0.87 -5.53
C PRO A 317 10.60 -1.52 -4.75
N VAL A 318 11.32 -2.47 -5.36
CA VAL A 318 12.47 -3.13 -4.71
C VAL A 318 13.64 -2.16 -4.55
N LEU A 319 13.89 -1.29 -5.53
CA LEU A 319 14.90 -0.25 -5.43
C LEU A 319 14.54 0.81 -4.37
N ALA A 320 13.26 1.09 -4.14
CA ALA A 320 12.83 1.95 -3.05
C ALA A 320 13.12 1.31 -1.68
N VAL A 321 12.93 -0.01 -1.55
CA VAL A 321 13.35 -0.77 -0.35
C VAL A 321 14.87 -0.70 -0.19
N TYR A 322 15.64 -0.89 -1.26
CA TYR A 322 17.09 -0.72 -1.24
C TYR A 322 17.48 0.66 -0.70
N LEU A 323 16.90 1.74 -1.22
CA LEU A 323 17.21 3.10 -0.75
C LEU A 323 16.85 3.30 0.72
N ALA A 324 15.70 2.78 1.15
CA ALA A 324 15.29 2.84 2.56
C ALA A 324 16.28 2.11 3.49
N LEU A 325 16.86 1.00 3.03
CA LEU A 325 17.87 0.24 3.77
C LEU A 325 19.28 0.86 3.68
N ALA A 326 19.63 1.45 2.53
CA ALA A 326 20.94 1.99 2.23
C ALA A 326 21.20 3.37 2.84
N VAL A 327 20.20 4.25 2.88
CA VAL A 327 20.35 5.63 3.38
C VAL A 327 20.88 5.69 4.82
N PRO A 328 20.37 4.90 5.78
CA PRO A 328 20.88 4.91 7.15
C PRO A 328 22.33 4.43 7.29
N VAL A 329 22.80 3.56 6.40
CA VAL A 329 24.16 3.00 6.39
C VAL A 329 25.02 3.57 5.26
N PHE A 330 24.62 4.71 4.70
CA PHE A 330 25.23 5.28 3.50
C PHE A 330 26.74 5.54 3.66
N PRO A 331 27.26 6.07 4.78
CA PRO A 331 28.71 6.28 4.93
C PRO A 331 29.52 4.98 4.81
N GLN A 332 29.04 3.89 5.43
CA GLN A 332 29.69 2.57 5.39
C GLN A 332 29.56 1.94 4.00
N LEU A 333 28.38 2.05 3.39
CA LEU A 333 28.13 1.60 2.02
C LEU A 333 29.05 2.33 1.02
N TRP A 334 29.18 3.66 1.16
CA TRP A 334 30.05 4.47 0.31
C TRP A 334 31.53 4.15 0.53
N ALA A 335 31.96 3.94 1.78
CA ALA A 335 33.33 3.52 2.08
C ALA A 335 33.67 2.17 1.40
N ALA A 336 32.78 1.18 1.50
CA ALA A 336 32.96 -0.13 0.88
C ALA A 336 33.04 -0.06 -0.65
N VAL A 337 32.29 0.86 -1.28
CA VAL A 337 32.29 1.05 -2.75
C VAL A 337 33.48 1.88 -3.23
N SER A 338 33.82 2.97 -2.54
CA SER A 338 34.88 3.89 -2.95
C SER A 338 36.29 3.37 -2.66
N ARG A 339 36.43 2.46 -1.68
CA ARG A 339 37.67 1.77 -1.33
C ARG A 339 37.39 0.27 -1.17
N PRO A 340 37.38 -0.48 -2.28
CA PRO A 340 37.06 -1.90 -2.26
C PRO A 340 38.06 -2.68 -1.41
N ASP A 341 37.60 -3.16 -0.26
CA ASP A 341 38.34 -3.98 0.70
C ASP A 341 37.40 -5.04 1.29
N LEU A 342 37.92 -6.24 1.50
CA LEU A 342 37.17 -7.36 2.05
C LEU A 342 36.73 -7.09 3.49
N ALA A 343 37.60 -6.51 4.32
CA ALA A 343 37.26 -6.24 5.72
C ALA A 343 36.16 -5.17 5.82
N GLY A 344 36.25 -4.09 5.05
CA GLY A 344 35.21 -3.07 4.95
C GLY A 344 33.87 -3.61 4.44
N PHE A 345 33.88 -4.55 3.49
CA PHE A 345 32.66 -5.20 3.00
C PHE A 345 32.04 -6.14 4.05
N GLN A 346 32.86 -6.90 4.78
CA GLN A 346 32.38 -7.75 5.89
C GLN A 346 31.74 -6.94 7.00
N GLU A 347 32.31 -5.76 7.32
CA GLU A 347 31.74 -4.86 8.32
C GLU A 347 30.38 -4.30 7.87
N LEU A 348 30.25 -3.92 6.60
CA LEU A 348 28.97 -3.50 6.02
C LEU A 348 27.90 -4.61 6.12
N LEU A 349 28.28 -5.89 5.92
CA LEU A 349 27.36 -7.02 6.03
C LEU A 349 26.96 -7.34 7.48
N ARG A 350 27.79 -6.98 8.48
CA ARG A 350 27.40 -7.11 9.90
C ARG A 350 26.34 -6.09 10.29
N LEU A 351 26.29 -4.94 9.63
CA LEU A 351 25.19 -4.01 9.76
C LEU A 351 23.96 -4.64 9.12
N GLY A 352 22.90 -4.84 9.91
CA GLY A 352 21.65 -5.35 9.36
C GLY A 352 21.24 -4.55 8.11
N GLY A 353 21.21 -3.21 8.20
CA GLY A 353 20.90 -2.30 7.10
C GLY A 353 21.73 -2.54 5.82
N GLY A 354 23.02 -2.82 5.99
CA GLY A 354 23.94 -3.10 4.88
C GLY A 354 23.65 -4.44 4.20
N ALA A 355 23.48 -5.52 4.98
CA ALA A 355 23.10 -6.82 4.43
C ALA A 355 21.76 -6.77 3.69
N GLY A 356 20.75 -6.12 4.29
CA GLY A 356 19.43 -5.96 3.67
C GLY A 356 19.49 -5.12 2.39
N ALA A 357 20.26 -4.03 2.36
CA ALA A 357 20.44 -3.21 1.18
C ALA A 357 21.11 -4.01 0.05
N ILE A 358 22.22 -4.70 0.33
CA ILE A 358 22.90 -5.55 -0.65
C ILE A 358 21.94 -6.60 -1.20
N TRP A 359 21.14 -7.23 -0.34
CA TRP A 359 20.19 -8.24 -0.78
C TRP A 359 19.04 -7.66 -1.62
N ALA A 360 18.47 -6.52 -1.23
CA ALA A 360 17.45 -5.83 -2.03
C ALA A 360 18.00 -5.42 -3.42
N GLN A 361 19.28 -5.00 -3.47
CA GLN A 361 19.98 -4.76 -4.73
C GLN A 361 20.10 -6.04 -5.56
N VAL A 362 20.47 -7.18 -4.96
CA VAL A 362 20.52 -8.48 -5.65
C VAL A 362 19.14 -8.85 -6.21
N ILE A 363 18.06 -8.73 -5.44
CA ILE A 363 16.70 -9.00 -5.91
C ILE A 363 16.34 -8.08 -7.10
N ALA A 364 16.69 -6.79 -7.04
CA ALA A 364 16.47 -5.87 -8.15
C ALA A 364 17.23 -6.31 -9.42
N TRP A 365 18.48 -6.78 -9.27
CA TRP A 365 19.27 -7.35 -10.36
C TRP A 365 18.65 -8.63 -10.91
N ASP A 366 18.14 -9.52 -10.07
CA ASP A 366 17.49 -10.76 -10.48
C ASP A 366 16.22 -10.47 -11.29
N LEU A 367 15.43 -9.48 -10.88
CA LEU A 367 14.28 -9.01 -11.63
C LEU A 367 14.67 -8.53 -13.03
N PHE A 368 15.78 -7.77 -13.14
CA PHE A 368 16.32 -7.33 -14.42
C PHE A 368 16.77 -8.50 -15.30
N LEU A 369 17.49 -9.47 -14.73
CA LEU A 369 17.95 -10.66 -15.44
C LEU A 369 16.77 -11.52 -15.91
N GLY A 370 15.80 -11.77 -15.04
CA GLY A 370 14.57 -12.50 -15.36
C GLY A 370 13.76 -11.82 -16.47
N GLN A 371 13.65 -10.49 -16.40
CA GLN A 371 13.02 -9.68 -17.45
C GLN A 371 13.73 -9.82 -18.79
N TRP A 372 15.06 -9.74 -18.81
CA TRP A 372 15.86 -9.92 -20.03
C TRP A 372 15.72 -11.33 -20.59
N MET A 373 15.90 -12.36 -19.77
CA MET A 373 15.78 -13.78 -20.14
C MET A 373 14.41 -14.07 -20.75
N TYR A 374 13.34 -13.65 -20.07
CA TYR A 374 11.96 -13.82 -20.55
C TYR A 374 11.76 -13.19 -21.94
N ARG A 375 12.15 -11.92 -22.12
CA ARG A 375 11.96 -11.21 -23.40
C ARG A 375 12.76 -11.84 -24.52
N GLU A 376 13.99 -12.24 -24.25
CA GLU A 376 14.86 -12.86 -25.23
C GLU A 376 14.33 -14.25 -25.62
N ALA A 377 13.85 -15.03 -24.66
CA ALA A 377 13.20 -16.31 -24.91
C ALA A 377 11.95 -16.17 -25.78
N ARG A 378 11.13 -15.12 -25.57
CA ARG A 378 9.97 -14.82 -26.42
C ARG A 378 10.36 -14.49 -27.87
N LYS A 379 11.43 -13.70 -28.07
CA LYS A 379 11.96 -13.42 -29.43
C LYS A 379 12.46 -14.69 -30.13
N LEU A 380 13.10 -15.58 -29.36
CA LEU A 380 13.67 -16.83 -29.86
C LEU A 380 12.68 -18.01 -29.88
N ARG A 381 11.41 -17.77 -29.55
CA ARG A 381 10.34 -18.78 -29.49
C ARG A 381 10.72 -20.00 -28.63
N ILE A 382 11.47 -19.78 -27.55
CA ILE A 382 11.80 -20.83 -26.58
C ILE A 382 10.54 -21.18 -25.78
N HIS A 383 10.25 -22.48 -25.64
CA HIS A 383 9.00 -22.94 -25.05
C HIS A 383 8.90 -22.59 -23.55
N PRO A 384 7.73 -22.12 -23.05
CA PRO A 384 7.55 -21.78 -21.64
C PRO A 384 7.84 -22.89 -20.65
N LEU A 385 7.64 -24.18 -21.01
CA LEU A 385 7.98 -25.31 -20.13
C LEU A 385 9.49 -25.45 -19.88
N VAL A 386 10.33 -24.93 -20.78
CA VAL A 386 11.78 -24.86 -20.56
C VAL A 386 12.12 -23.59 -19.79
N MET A 387 11.46 -22.49 -20.13
CA MET A 387 11.76 -21.18 -19.54
C MET A 387 11.26 -21.06 -18.09
N GLY A 388 10.15 -21.69 -17.72
CA GLY A 388 9.58 -21.64 -16.37
C GLY A 388 10.54 -22.14 -15.29
N PRO A 389 11.09 -23.38 -15.41
CA PRO A 389 12.11 -23.89 -14.49
C PRO A 389 13.38 -23.03 -14.48
N LEU A 390 13.84 -22.54 -15.63
CA LEU A 390 15.00 -21.65 -15.72
C LEU A 390 14.76 -20.31 -15.00
N LEU A 391 13.59 -19.70 -15.15
CA LEU A 391 13.20 -18.48 -14.45
C LEU A 391 13.06 -18.73 -12.95
N ALA A 392 12.45 -19.84 -12.53
CA ALA A 392 12.37 -20.24 -11.13
C ALA A 392 13.78 -20.44 -10.51
N LEU A 393 14.69 -21.07 -11.25
CA LEU A 393 16.09 -21.19 -10.83
C LEU A 393 16.76 -19.82 -10.75
N THR A 394 16.43 -18.90 -11.65
CA THR A 394 16.97 -17.53 -11.64
C THR A 394 16.50 -16.72 -10.43
N VAL A 395 15.29 -16.99 -9.90
CA VAL A 395 14.79 -16.38 -8.65
C VAL A 395 15.69 -16.73 -7.45
N LEU A 396 16.21 -17.96 -7.42
CA LEU A 396 17.00 -18.48 -6.30
C LEU A 396 18.50 -18.28 -6.49
N LEU A 397 18.97 -18.46 -7.73
CA LEU A 397 20.37 -18.58 -8.12
C LEU A 397 20.57 -17.98 -9.52
N SER A 398 20.42 -16.66 -9.65
CA SER A 398 20.49 -15.97 -10.94
C SER A 398 21.77 -16.21 -11.76
N PRO A 399 22.98 -16.35 -11.17
CA PRO A 399 24.17 -16.67 -11.95
C PRO A 399 24.04 -18.02 -12.67
N ILE A 400 23.47 -19.03 -12.00
CA ILE A 400 23.28 -20.37 -12.57
C ILE A 400 22.18 -20.34 -13.63
N GLY A 401 21.05 -19.67 -13.35
CA GLY A 401 19.96 -19.50 -14.30
C GLY A 401 20.41 -18.85 -15.61
N VAL A 402 21.22 -17.78 -15.52
CA VAL A 402 21.80 -17.09 -16.68
C VAL A 402 22.81 -17.99 -17.41
N LEU A 403 23.70 -18.67 -16.68
CA LEU A 403 24.70 -19.58 -17.28
C LEU A 403 24.05 -20.70 -18.11
N LEU A 404 22.94 -21.26 -17.64
CA LEU A 404 22.18 -22.28 -18.38
C LEU A 404 21.38 -21.67 -19.55
N PHE A 405 20.91 -20.43 -19.41
CA PHE A 405 20.17 -19.75 -20.48
C PHE A 405 21.05 -19.37 -21.68
N LEU A 406 22.31 -18.98 -21.48
CA LEU A 406 23.21 -18.57 -22.55
C LEU A 406 23.43 -19.63 -23.66
N PRO A 407 23.75 -20.91 -23.38
CA PRO A 407 23.88 -21.93 -24.41
C PRO A 407 22.54 -22.24 -25.09
N LEU A 408 21.44 -22.27 -24.33
CA LEU A 408 20.09 -22.45 -24.87
C LEU A 408 19.74 -21.34 -25.86
N ARG A 409 20.04 -20.08 -25.49
CA ARG A 409 19.88 -18.89 -26.33
C ARG A 409 20.72 -18.99 -27.60
N ALA A 410 21.97 -19.44 -27.51
CA ALA A 410 22.85 -19.61 -28.67
C ALA A 410 22.32 -20.68 -29.64
N ALA A 411 21.85 -21.82 -29.12
CA ALA A 411 21.25 -22.88 -29.92
C ALA A 411 19.95 -22.43 -30.60
N ALA A 412 19.07 -21.73 -29.89
CA ALA A 412 17.82 -21.21 -30.44
C ALA A 412 18.06 -20.16 -31.53
N ARG A 413 19.05 -19.26 -31.35
CA ARG A 413 19.45 -18.28 -32.38
C ARG A 413 19.91 -18.95 -33.67
N ARG A 414 20.73 -20.01 -33.57
CA ARG A 414 21.22 -20.79 -34.73
C ARG A 414 20.08 -21.49 -35.48
N ARG A 415 19.05 -21.99 -34.77
CA ARG A 415 17.87 -22.61 -35.40
C ARG A 415 17.07 -21.61 -36.23
N ILE A 416 16.91 -20.39 -35.74
CA ILE A 416 16.13 -19.34 -36.44
C ILE A 416 16.87 -18.78 -37.67
N HIS A 417 18.21 -18.76 -37.64
CA HIS A 417 19.03 -18.22 -38.73
C HIS A 417 19.53 -19.28 -39.73
N ARG A 418 19.09 -20.54 -39.62
CA ARG A 418 19.42 -21.56 -40.63
C ARG A 418 18.66 -21.20 -41.93
N PRO A 419 19.35 -20.94 -43.06
CA PRO A 419 18.68 -20.79 -44.33
C PRO A 419 17.96 -22.09 -44.67
N ASP A 420 16.76 -21.98 -45.28
CA ASP A 420 16.04 -23.15 -45.76
C ASP A 420 16.94 -23.97 -46.70
N PRO A 421 16.92 -25.31 -46.64
CA PRO A 421 17.64 -26.12 -47.60
C PRO A 421 17.13 -25.76 -49.01
N THR A 422 18.06 -25.37 -49.89
CA THR A 422 17.79 -25.06 -51.30
C THR A 422 16.86 -26.12 -51.90
N PRO A 423 15.78 -25.73 -52.62
CA PRO A 423 14.88 -26.69 -53.24
C PRO A 423 15.69 -27.65 -54.11
N ARG A 424 15.47 -28.96 -53.96
CA ARG A 424 16.09 -29.95 -54.86
C ARG A 424 15.71 -29.59 -56.30
N PRO A 425 16.66 -29.56 -57.25
CA PRO A 425 16.32 -29.28 -58.65
C PRO A 425 15.28 -30.30 -59.13
N HIS A 426 14.18 -29.80 -59.70
CA HIS A 426 13.19 -30.64 -60.38
C HIS A 426 13.88 -31.41 -61.50
N PRO A 427 13.61 -32.73 -61.66
CA PRO A 427 14.12 -33.46 -62.81
C PRO A 427 13.58 -32.84 -64.10
N ALA A 428 14.48 -32.63 -65.06
CA ALA A 428 14.16 -32.01 -66.35
C ALA A 428 13.10 -32.85 -67.12
N PRO A 429 12.15 -32.21 -67.82
CA PRO A 429 11.17 -32.93 -68.61
C PRO A 429 11.85 -33.61 -69.81
N VAL A 430 11.62 -34.92 -69.93
CA VAL A 430 12.03 -35.73 -71.09
C VAL A 430 11.31 -35.20 -72.34
N ALA A 431 12.07 -34.77 -73.33
CA ALA A 431 11.54 -34.31 -74.61
C ALA A 431 10.88 -35.48 -75.36
N ALA A 432 9.58 -35.35 -75.64
CA ALA A 432 8.85 -36.26 -76.52
C ALA A 432 9.35 -36.08 -77.97
N GLY A 433 9.74 -37.18 -78.61
CA GLY A 433 10.12 -37.21 -80.02
C GLY A 433 8.95 -36.84 -80.94
N GLN A 434 9.27 -36.09 -81.99
CA GLN A 434 8.39 -35.86 -83.14
C GLN A 434 8.36 -37.10 -84.04
N PRO A 435 7.19 -37.51 -84.58
CA PRO A 435 7.14 -38.48 -85.67
C PRO A 435 7.39 -37.80 -87.02
N ALA A 436 8.04 -38.54 -87.93
CA ALA A 436 8.08 -38.27 -89.36
C ALA A 436 7.00 -39.07 -90.08
#